data_AF-A0A2T0V811-F1
#
_entry.id   AF-A0A2T0V811-F1
#
_cell.length_a   1.000
_cell.length_b   1.000
_cell.length_c   1.000
_cell.angle_alpha   90.00
_cell.angle_beta   90.00
_cell.angle_gamma   90.00
#
_symmetry.space_group_name_H-M   'P 1'
#
loop_
_entity.id
_entity.type
_entity.pdbx_description
1 polymer ?
#
loop_
_entity_poly.entity_id
_entity_poly.type
_entity_poly.pdbx_seq_one_letter_code
_entity_poly.pdbx_strand_id
1 'polypeptide(L)'
;MERKSPDAALVPTLQLASYVVLATGAIFMASRAGSLPASRWEPMGAGTFPQLIFSSIAVLCVAAFIMELAKRGIPRTTLHSAWRRLVALKSVLVNLGLFIAYMISMPFAGFILGTFCYLLLAQLFLAPRRPVTLLIVVGVALLFSIGPYYLFADVFSIYLPRAKW
;
A
#
# COMPACT_ATOMS: atom_id res chain seq x y z
N MET A 1 -3.30 -32.30 -28.11
CA MET A 1 -2.32 -31.65 -27.21
C MET A 1 -2.73 -30.18 -27.05
N GLU A 2 -3.59 -29.88 -26.08
CA GLU A 2 -3.98 -28.50 -25.77
C GLU A 2 -2.77 -27.70 -25.32
N ARG A 3 -2.45 -26.61 -26.05
CA ARG A 3 -1.51 -25.59 -25.58
C ARG A 3 -2.10 -24.98 -24.32
N LYS A 4 -1.72 -25.47 -23.15
CA LYS A 4 -1.98 -24.83 -21.86
C LYS A 4 -1.41 -23.41 -21.97
N SER A 5 -2.29 -22.42 -22.09
CA SER A 5 -1.90 -21.03 -22.31
C SER A 5 -0.85 -20.62 -21.26
N PRO A 6 0.26 -19.97 -21.65
CA PRO A 6 1.24 -19.44 -20.69
C PRO A 6 0.61 -18.52 -19.65
N ASP A 7 -0.57 -17.96 -19.92
CA ASP A 7 -1.31 -17.11 -19.00
C ASP A 7 -2.03 -17.89 -17.89
N ALA A 8 -2.29 -19.19 -18.07
CA ALA A 8 -2.98 -20.03 -17.10
C ALA A 8 -2.14 -20.27 -15.83
N ALA A 9 -0.81 -20.29 -15.96
CA ALA A 9 0.11 -20.44 -14.83
C ALA A 9 0.47 -19.10 -14.16
N LEU A 10 0.22 -17.96 -14.81
CA LEU A 10 0.59 -16.66 -14.27
C LEU A 10 -0.14 -16.31 -12.97
N VAL A 11 -1.47 -16.49 -12.96
CA VAL A 11 -2.30 -16.14 -11.80
C VAL A 11 -1.86 -16.89 -10.55
N PRO A 12 -1.71 -18.23 -10.54
CA PRO A 12 -1.26 -18.94 -9.36
C PRO A 12 0.19 -18.59 -8.98
N THR A 13 1.10 -18.33 -9.93
CA THR A 13 2.45 -17.84 -9.59
C THR A 13 2.40 -16.48 -8.89
N LEU A 14 1.59 -15.54 -9.39
CA LEU A 14 1.45 -14.21 -8.78
C LEU A 14 0.79 -14.28 -7.41
N GLN A 15 -0.14 -15.20 -7.20
CA GLN A 15 -0.74 -15.45 -5.88
C GLN A 15 0.29 -15.99 -4.88
N LEU A 16 1.07 -17.01 -5.26
CA LEU A 16 2.14 -17.54 -4.41
C LEU A 16 3.19 -16.46 -4.09
N ALA A 17 3.59 -15.68 -5.09
CA ALA A 17 4.50 -14.55 -4.89
C ALA A 17 3.90 -13.51 -3.93
N SER A 18 2.60 -13.22 -4.05
CA SER A 18 1.90 -12.29 -3.15
C SER A 18 1.91 -12.81 -1.70
N TYR A 19 1.66 -14.09 -1.47
CA TYR A 19 1.74 -14.67 -0.12
C TYR A 19 3.14 -14.55 0.47
N VAL A 20 4.19 -14.77 -0.32
CA VAL A 20 5.58 -14.61 0.13
C VAL A 20 5.87 -13.15 0.49
N VAL A 21 5.50 -12.20 -0.38
CA VAL A 21 5.70 -10.77 -0.14
C VAL A 21 4.92 -10.29 1.09
N LEU A 22 3.66 -10.71 1.23
CA LEU A 22 2.82 -10.34 2.37
C LEU A 22 3.32 -10.98 3.68
N ALA A 23 3.71 -12.26 3.66
CA ALA A 23 4.25 -12.92 4.84
C ALA A 23 5.55 -12.26 5.31
N THR A 24 6.49 -12.01 4.38
CA THR A 24 7.77 -11.35 4.71
C THR A 24 7.56 -9.92 5.19
N GLY A 25 6.69 -9.15 4.53
CA GLY A 25 6.32 -7.80 4.97
C GLY A 25 5.64 -7.79 6.34
N ALA A 26 4.76 -8.74 6.62
CA ALA A 26 4.10 -8.87 7.90
C ALA A 26 5.08 -9.26 9.02
N ILE A 27 5.99 -10.20 8.78
CA ILE A 27 7.06 -10.56 9.73
C ILE A 27 7.94 -9.33 10.02
N PHE A 28 8.34 -8.59 8.99
CA PHE A 28 9.10 -7.36 9.15
C PHE A 28 8.33 -6.34 10.00
N MET A 29 7.06 -6.09 9.70
CA MET A 29 6.25 -5.13 10.47
C MET A 29 6.01 -5.59 11.92
N ALA A 30 5.80 -6.88 12.17
CA ALA A 30 5.69 -7.44 13.52
C ALA A 30 6.99 -7.19 14.33
N SER A 31 8.16 -7.37 13.71
CA SER A 31 9.44 -7.09 14.38
C SER A 31 9.62 -5.60 14.69
N ARG A 32 9.23 -4.69 13.78
CA ARG A 32 9.28 -3.24 14.00
C ARG A 32 8.28 -2.81 15.08
N ALA A 33 7.10 -3.40 15.11
CA ALA A 33 6.10 -3.13 16.16
C ALA A 33 6.62 -3.52 17.55
N GLY A 34 7.42 -4.58 17.66
CA GLY A 34 8.07 -4.97 18.92
C GLY A 34 9.14 -4.04 19.44
N SER A 35 9.69 -3.19 18.57
CA SER A 35 10.67 -2.17 18.95
C SER A 35 10.03 -0.90 19.51
N LEU A 36 8.69 -0.82 19.55
CA LEU A 36 7.99 0.32 20.13
C LEU A 36 8.16 0.32 21.66
N PRO A 37 8.39 1.51 22.27
CA PRO A 37 8.61 1.61 23.70
C PRO A 37 7.39 1.09 24.46
N ALA A 38 7.60 0.09 25.30
CA ALA A 38 6.60 -0.39 26.24
C ALA A 38 6.57 0.56 27.45
N SER A 39 5.39 1.10 27.76
CA SER A 39 5.18 1.82 29.02
C SER A 39 5.29 0.82 30.18
N ARG A 40 6.06 1.18 31.22
CA ARG A 40 6.17 0.35 32.45
C ARG A 40 4.83 0.14 33.18
N TRP A 41 3.83 0.95 32.85
CA TRP A 41 2.51 0.94 33.48
C TRP A 41 1.44 0.20 32.66
N GLU A 42 1.77 -0.26 31.45
CA GLU A 42 0.86 -1.01 30.58
C GLU A 42 1.46 -2.40 30.28
N PRO A 43 0.91 -3.47 30.87
CA PRO A 43 1.39 -4.84 30.66
C PRO A 43 1.40 -5.27 29.19
N MET A 44 0.52 -4.70 28.38
CA MET A 44 0.53 -4.82 26.92
C MET A 44 0.94 -3.47 26.33
N GLY A 45 2.17 -3.37 25.83
CA GLY A 45 2.66 -2.15 25.19
C GLY A 45 1.91 -1.83 23.90
N ALA A 46 2.04 -0.59 23.41
CA ALA A 46 1.39 -0.13 22.17
C ALA A 46 1.72 -1.00 20.92
N GLY A 47 2.83 -1.74 20.96
CA GLY A 47 3.23 -2.68 19.91
C GLY A 47 2.53 -4.03 19.93
N THR A 48 1.96 -4.48 21.06
CA THR A 48 1.45 -5.85 21.23
C THR A 48 0.29 -6.16 20.28
N PHE A 49 -0.62 -5.20 20.08
CA PHE A 49 -1.76 -5.39 19.17
C PHE A 49 -1.33 -5.45 17.69
N PRO A 50 -0.54 -4.48 17.15
CA PRO A 50 0.02 -4.60 15.80
C PRO A 50 0.84 -5.89 15.61
N GLN A 51 1.64 -6.29 16.60
CA GLN A 51 2.42 -7.53 16.56
C GLN A 51 1.54 -8.76 16.38
N LEU A 52 0.45 -8.87 17.14
CA LEU A 52 -0.48 -9.99 17.04
C LEU A 52 -1.10 -10.05 15.64
N ILE A 53 -1.60 -8.93 15.13
CA ILE A 53 -2.22 -8.84 13.80
C ILE A 53 -1.22 -9.26 12.72
N PHE A 54 -0.02 -8.66 12.69
CA PHE A 54 0.97 -8.97 11.67
C PHE A 54 1.46 -10.41 11.78
N SER A 55 1.59 -10.95 12.99
CA SER A 55 1.95 -12.36 13.20
C SER A 55 0.86 -13.29 12.68
N SER A 56 -0.41 -13.01 12.96
CA SER A 56 -1.54 -13.78 12.42
C SER A 56 -1.59 -13.73 10.90
N ILE A 57 -1.40 -12.55 10.29
CA ILE A 57 -1.34 -12.39 8.83
C ILE A 57 -0.19 -13.22 8.25
N ALA A 58 0.99 -13.20 8.88
CA ALA A 58 2.14 -13.98 8.45
C ALA A 58 1.84 -15.49 8.49
N VAL A 59 1.27 -15.98 9.58
CA VAL A 59 0.86 -17.39 9.73
C VAL A 59 -0.16 -17.79 8.67
N LEU A 60 -1.19 -16.97 8.45
CA LEU A 60 -2.22 -17.23 7.44
C LEU A 60 -1.63 -17.24 6.02
N CYS A 61 -0.71 -16.33 5.70
CA CYS A 61 -0.06 -16.29 4.39
C CYS A 61 0.86 -17.51 4.17
N VAL A 62 1.60 -17.93 5.19
CA VAL A 62 2.44 -19.15 5.11
C VAL A 62 1.58 -20.40 4.97
N ALA A 63 0.51 -20.51 5.75
CA ALA A 63 -0.45 -21.61 5.63
C ALA A 63 -1.09 -21.65 4.24
N ALA A 64 -1.57 -20.51 3.73
CA ALA A 64 -2.12 -20.39 2.38
C ALA A 64 -1.10 -20.77 1.30
N PHE A 65 0.15 -20.34 1.44
CA PHE A 65 1.25 -20.70 0.55
C PHE A 65 1.50 -22.21 0.52
N ILE A 66 1.62 -22.85 1.70
CA ILE A 66 1.86 -24.30 1.81
C ILE A 66 0.68 -25.08 1.24
N MET A 67 -0.56 -24.70 1.57
CA MET A 67 -1.77 -25.35 1.07
C MET A 67 -1.89 -25.24 -0.46
N GLU A 68 -1.59 -24.07 -1.02
CA GLU A 68 -1.65 -23.85 -2.46
C GLU A 68 -0.55 -24.63 -3.19
N LEU A 69 0.67 -24.67 -2.61
CA LEU A 69 1.79 -25.44 -3.12
C LEU A 69 1.50 -26.96 -3.07
N ALA A 70 0.90 -27.44 -1.99
CA ALA A 70 0.51 -28.85 -1.83
C ALA A 70 -0.59 -29.26 -2.82
N LYS A 71 -1.55 -28.36 -3.11
CA LYS A 71 -2.67 -28.62 -4.03
C LYS A 71 -2.27 -28.54 -5.50
N ARG A 72 -1.45 -27.56 -5.89
CA ARG A 72 -1.20 -27.23 -7.30
C ARG A 72 0.25 -27.44 -7.75
N GLY A 73 1.17 -27.71 -6.82
CA GLY A 73 2.61 -27.77 -7.10
C GLY A 73 3.19 -26.41 -7.45
N ILE A 74 4.44 -26.38 -7.91
CA ILE A 74 5.12 -25.14 -8.33
C ILE A 74 4.64 -24.77 -9.75
N PRO A 75 3.85 -23.69 -9.93
CA PRO A 75 3.45 -23.25 -11.26
C PRO A 75 4.64 -22.68 -12.03
N ARG A 76 4.88 -23.20 -13.23
CA ARG A 76 5.92 -22.68 -14.14
C ARG A 76 5.31 -21.65 -15.08
N THR A 77 5.69 -20.39 -14.88
CA THR A 77 5.31 -19.28 -15.77
C THR A 77 6.51 -18.79 -16.59
N THR A 78 6.24 -17.99 -17.61
CA THR A 78 7.24 -17.35 -18.47
C THR A 78 7.42 -15.88 -18.11
N LEU A 79 8.67 -15.39 -18.08
CA LEU A 79 8.97 -13.98 -17.79
C LEU A 79 8.26 -13.01 -18.74
N HIS A 80 8.08 -13.42 -20.00
CA HIS A 80 7.44 -12.60 -21.02
C HIS A 80 5.96 -12.29 -20.72
N SER A 81 5.21 -13.27 -20.20
CA SER A 81 3.80 -13.10 -19.86
C SER A 81 3.64 -12.23 -18.59
N ALA A 82 4.55 -12.39 -17.62
CA ALA A 82 4.64 -11.52 -16.44
C ALA A 82 4.94 -10.06 -16.82
N TRP A 83 5.91 -9.82 -17.71
CA TRP A 83 6.26 -8.47 -18.19
C TRP A 83 5.09 -7.78 -18.89
N ARG A 84 4.38 -8.51 -19.76
CA ARG A 84 3.19 -8.01 -20.45
C ARG A 84 2.12 -7.55 -19.46
N ARG A 85 1.88 -8.33 -18.39
CA ARG A 85 0.92 -7.98 -17.34
C ARG A 85 1.38 -6.77 -16.55
N LEU A 86 2.68 -6.65 -16.25
CA LEU A 86 3.25 -5.51 -15.56
C LEU A 86 3.04 -4.21 -16.35
N VAL A 87 3.32 -4.23 -17.66
CA VAL A 87 3.10 -3.08 -18.55
C VAL A 87 1.60 -2.72 -18.64
N ALA A 88 0.71 -3.70 -18.61
CA ALA A 88 -0.74 -3.45 -18.54
C ALA A 88 -1.17 -2.73 -17.25
N LEU A 89 -0.42 -2.89 -16.15
CA LEU A 89 -0.64 -2.23 -14.87
C LEU A 89 0.02 -0.85 -14.77
N LYS A 90 0.41 -0.23 -15.90
CA LYS A 90 1.09 1.09 -15.93
C LYS A 90 0.42 2.15 -15.06
N SER A 91 -0.91 2.23 -15.03
CA SER A 91 -1.62 3.25 -14.26
C SER A 91 -1.45 3.05 -12.76
N VAL A 92 -1.44 1.79 -12.30
CA VAL A 92 -1.18 1.42 -10.91
C VAL A 92 0.27 1.77 -10.54
N LEU A 93 1.22 1.46 -11.41
CA LEU A 93 2.64 1.77 -11.20
C LEU A 93 2.90 3.28 -11.12
N VAL A 94 2.26 4.07 -11.99
CA VAL A 94 2.37 5.54 -11.95
C VAL A 94 1.79 6.09 -10.65
N ASN A 95 0.59 5.63 -10.24
CA ASN A 95 0.00 6.06 -8.98
C ASN A 95 0.86 5.67 -7.77
N LEU A 96 1.42 4.46 -7.77
CA LEU A 96 2.35 4.00 -6.74
C LEU A 96 3.61 4.89 -6.68
N GLY A 97 4.20 5.22 -7.83
CA GLY A 97 5.33 6.14 -7.89
C GLY A 97 5.00 7.52 -7.34
N LEU A 98 3.81 8.03 -7.65
CA LEU A 98 3.32 9.31 -7.14
C LEU A 98 3.10 9.28 -5.62
N PHE A 99 2.59 8.16 -5.09
CA PHE A 99 2.43 7.95 -3.65
C PHE A 99 3.78 7.87 -2.93
N ILE A 100 4.78 7.21 -3.51
CA ILE A 100 6.15 7.17 -2.98
C ILE A 100 6.76 8.58 -2.96
N ALA A 101 6.61 9.33 -4.06
CA ALA A 101 7.08 10.71 -4.14
C ALA A 101 6.41 11.59 -3.08
N TYR A 102 5.10 11.42 -2.87
CA TYR A 102 4.35 12.05 -1.80
C TYR A 102 4.94 11.76 -0.42
N MET A 103 5.18 10.48 -0.09
CA MET A 103 5.75 10.09 1.19
C MET A 103 7.15 10.67 1.43
N ILE A 104 7.99 10.72 0.39
CA ILE A 104 9.33 11.31 0.47
C ILE A 104 9.25 12.84 0.63
N SER A 105 8.29 13.48 -0.03
CA SER A 105 8.10 14.94 0.03
C SER A 105 7.48 15.41 1.35
N MET A 106 6.73 14.55 2.05
CA MET A 106 5.96 14.90 3.25
C MET A 106 6.77 15.61 4.35
N PRO A 107 7.99 15.18 4.71
CA PRO A 107 8.80 15.85 5.74
C PRO A 107 9.27 17.26 5.36
N PHE A 108 9.19 17.62 4.07
CA PHE A 108 9.63 18.91 3.55
C PHE A 108 8.40 19.80 3.28
N ALA A 109 7.49 19.33 2.41
CA ALA A 109 6.31 20.07 1.97
C ALA A 109 5.22 20.21 3.05
N GLY A 110 5.25 19.37 4.08
CA GLY A 110 4.18 19.23 5.05
C GLY A 110 2.97 18.48 4.48
N PHE A 111 2.05 18.10 5.36
CA PHE A 111 0.88 17.29 5.01
C PHE A 111 -0.02 17.96 3.96
N ILE A 112 -0.43 19.21 4.18
CA ILE A 112 -1.40 19.91 3.32
C ILE A 112 -0.91 19.97 1.86
N LEU A 113 0.26 20.56 1.62
CA LEU A 113 0.81 20.72 0.26
C LEU A 113 1.12 19.36 -0.38
N GLY A 114 1.71 18.43 0.38
CA GLY A 114 2.02 17.09 -0.13
C GLY A 114 0.76 16.33 -0.57
N THR A 115 -0.26 16.28 0.29
CA THR A 115 -1.52 15.59 0.01
C THR A 115 -2.29 16.26 -1.12
N PHE A 116 -2.31 17.60 -1.16
CA PHE A 116 -2.95 18.34 -2.25
C PHE A 116 -2.31 18.01 -3.60
N CYS A 117 -0.98 18.14 -3.72
CA CYS A 117 -0.25 17.85 -4.95
C CYS A 117 -0.42 16.39 -5.39
N TYR A 118 -0.33 15.45 -4.43
CA TYR A 118 -0.54 14.02 -4.70
C TYR A 118 -1.93 13.73 -5.24
N LEU A 119 -2.97 14.17 -4.54
CA LEU A 119 -4.36 13.92 -4.92
C LEU A 119 -4.68 14.58 -6.26
N LEU A 120 -4.25 15.83 -6.45
CA LEU A 120 -4.46 16.56 -7.68
C LEU A 120 -3.81 15.82 -8.87
N LEU A 121 -2.53 15.46 -8.77
CA LEU A 121 -1.82 14.78 -9.84
C LEU A 121 -2.34 13.36 -10.08
N ALA A 122 -2.63 12.60 -9.02
CA ALA A 122 -3.17 11.24 -9.11
C ALA A 122 -4.53 11.25 -9.82
N GLN A 123 -5.42 12.13 -9.39
CA GLN A 123 -6.76 12.23 -9.95
C GLN A 123 -6.74 12.83 -11.37
N LEU A 124 -5.89 13.80 -11.68
CA LEU A 124 -5.74 14.32 -13.05
C LEU A 124 -5.20 13.28 -14.03
N PHE A 125 -4.42 12.32 -13.52
CA PHE A 125 -3.88 11.21 -14.31
C PHE A 125 -4.93 10.09 -14.49
N LEU A 126 -5.73 9.78 -13.46
CA LEU A 126 -6.73 8.71 -13.49
C LEU A 126 -8.09 9.13 -14.05
N ALA A 127 -8.51 10.38 -13.83
CA ALA A 127 -9.86 10.83 -14.12
C ALA A 127 -10.04 11.29 -15.57
N PRO A 128 -11.25 11.15 -16.15
CA PRO A 128 -11.59 11.74 -17.44
C PRO A 128 -11.41 13.26 -17.43
N ARG A 129 -10.85 13.82 -18.52
CA ARG A 129 -10.55 15.25 -18.69
C ARG A 129 -11.79 16.08 -19.05
N ARG A 130 -12.90 15.94 -18.29
CA ARG A 130 -14.11 16.76 -18.45
C ARG A 130 -14.09 17.94 -17.47
N PRO A 131 -14.63 19.12 -17.84
CA PRO A 131 -14.53 20.32 -17.01
C PRO A 131 -15.17 20.15 -15.62
N VAL A 132 -16.32 19.46 -15.55
CA VAL A 132 -16.98 19.13 -14.28
C VAL A 132 -16.10 18.21 -13.43
N THR A 133 -15.44 17.23 -14.04
CA THR A 133 -14.53 16.31 -13.35
C THR A 133 -13.31 17.06 -12.81
N LEU A 134 -12.75 18.01 -13.55
CA LEU A 134 -11.63 18.83 -13.06
C LEU A 134 -12.01 19.62 -11.81
N LEU A 135 -13.22 20.18 -11.76
CA LEU A 135 -13.73 20.89 -10.60
C LEU A 135 -13.87 19.97 -9.38
N ILE A 136 -14.39 18.75 -9.59
CA ILE A 136 -14.45 17.72 -8.54
C ILE A 136 -13.05 17.33 -8.08
N VAL A 137 -12.09 17.17 -8.97
CA VAL A 137 -10.70 16.82 -8.64
C VAL A 137 -10.06 17.87 -7.74
N VAL A 138 -10.20 19.15 -8.10
CA VAL A 138 -9.68 20.26 -7.27
C VAL A 138 -10.39 20.31 -5.92
N GLY A 139 -11.73 20.17 -5.91
CA GLY A 139 -12.51 20.19 -4.68
C GLY A 139 -12.15 19.05 -3.72
N VAL A 140 -12.00 17.83 -4.24
CA VAL A 140 -11.58 16.65 -3.45
C VAL A 140 -10.16 16.84 -2.93
N ALA A 141 -9.23 17.30 -3.77
CA ALA A 141 -7.84 17.53 -3.36
C ALA A 141 -7.75 18.56 -2.24
N LEU A 142 -8.51 19.67 -2.31
CA LEU A 142 -8.58 20.68 -1.24
C LEU A 142 -9.19 20.09 0.03
N LEU A 143 -10.35 19.44 -0.08
CA LEU A 143 -11.09 18.91 1.05
C LEU A 143 -10.28 17.86 1.82
N PHE A 144 -9.62 16.94 1.13
CA PHE A 144 -8.81 15.90 1.77
C PHE A 144 -7.40 16.33 2.15
N SER A 145 -6.92 17.46 1.62
CA SER A 145 -5.68 18.08 2.10
C SER A 145 -5.90 18.84 3.41
N ILE A 146 -6.98 19.63 3.47
CA ILE A 146 -7.27 20.54 4.59
C ILE A 146 -8.07 19.83 5.70
N GLY A 147 -9.09 19.06 5.34
CA GLY A 147 -10.03 18.46 6.29
C GLY A 147 -9.36 17.56 7.33
N PRO A 148 -8.59 16.52 6.91
CA PRO A 148 -7.84 15.69 7.84
C PRO A 148 -6.84 16.49 8.66
N TYR A 149 -6.19 17.51 8.08
CA TYR A 149 -5.23 18.33 8.80
C TYR A 149 -5.84 18.98 10.04
N TYR A 150 -6.97 19.67 9.87
CA TYR A 150 -7.67 20.32 10.98
C TYR A 150 -8.36 19.32 11.90
N LEU A 151 -8.89 18.21 11.38
CA LEU A 151 -9.44 17.15 12.21
C LEU A 151 -8.39 16.62 13.20
N PHE A 152 -7.17 16.34 12.74
CA PHE A 152 -6.09 15.86 13.60
C PHE A 152 -5.55 16.94 14.54
N ALA A 153 -5.39 18.17 14.04
CA ALA A 153 -4.88 19.27 14.84
C ALA A 153 -5.86 19.69 15.95
N ASP A 154 -7.14 19.87 15.63
CA ASP A 154 -8.10 20.49 16.53
C ASP A 154 -8.91 19.46 17.34
N VAL A 155 -9.27 18.32 16.74
CA VAL A 155 -10.08 17.29 17.43
C VAL A 155 -9.19 16.30 18.17
N PHE A 156 -8.13 15.83 17.53
CA PHE A 156 -7.23 14.84 18.14
C PHE A 156 -6.03 15.45 18.86
N SER A 157 -5.76 16.76 18.72
CA SER A 157 -4.56 17.42 19.26
C SER A 157 -3.24 16.73 18.84
N ILE A 158 -3.25 16.07 17.67
CA ILE A 158 -2.09 15.39 17.09
C ILE A 158 -1.56 16.23 15.94
N TYR A 159 -0.33 16.72 16.07
CA TYR A 159 0.32 17.49 15.03
C TYR A 159 0.79 16.59 13.89
N LEU A 160 0.22 16.79 12.71
CA LEU A 160 0.74 16.22 11.47
C LEU A 160 2.03 16.92 11.03
N PRO A 161 2.87 16.27 10.20
CA PRO A 161 4.12 16.84 9.71
C PRO A 161 3.89 18.24 9.11
N ARG A 162 4.48 19.25 9.75
CA ARG A 162 4.54 20.62 9.25
C ARG A 162 5.73 20.74 8.31
N ALA A 163 5.60 21.65 7.36
CA ALA A 163 6.70 21.96 6.46
C ALA A 163 7.89 22.51 7.26
N LYS A 164 9.12 22.15 6.87
CA LYS A 164 10.35 22.48 7.61
C LYS A 164 10.95 23.84 7.23
N TRP A 165 10.11 24.81 6.89
CA TRP A 165 10.51 26.17 6.50
C TRP A 165 9.66 27.22 7.21
#